data_AF-A0A6L8GIY0-F1
#
_entry.id   AF-A0A6L8GIY0-F1
#
_cell.length_a   1.000
_cell.length_b   1.000
_cell.length_c   1.000
_cell.angle_alpha   90.00
_cell.angle_beta   90.00
_cell.angle_gamma   90.00
#
_symmetry.space_group_name_H-M   'P 1'
#
loop_
_entity.id
_entity.type
_entity.pdbx_description
1 polymer ?
#
loop_
_entity_poly.entity_id
_entity_poly.type
_entity_poly.pdbx_seq_one_letter_code
_entity_poly.pdbx_strand_id
1 'polypeptide(L)'
;MRFWLQVMYARTFVVGVFIFLLPAGLPASAGPGESLAVQAPEASLTAAALVERYCVSCHNARLRTGGLTLEGLDAGRPGDHPEVWERVAEKLRAGSMPPPGRPRPDPPTYHVVAGALEAELDRAWAADPRPGRIGAVHRLNRTEYANALRDLLALDPRSFDVRPLLPGDETADGSFDNFADVLTISRVHLERYLSVARQATRLATGLPPAAPGFDTFEIPLHIVQDDRQSEDLPFGSRGGLAVRYHFPVDGEYVIRVRLRRQYQDYIMGMGWPQQLDVRLDGRLLQRFEVGGRAPRRPVAASYAGAGEPGFAGDPEWEEFMQVTGDAGLELHVTVPAGPREVGVSFVRELWEPEGLRQPLQRGRVLTNDQIYMDHAAVGAVEIGGPYAVRGSTADTPSRRAIFVCEPAVVGEERACASTVLSRIARRAYRRPLTDRDRESLLEFFETGRREGGSFEAGIQYGLERILVDPDFLLRVYREPVDLPQDRETYPLSDLEVASRLSFFLWSSIPDDELLELAEAGRLTDPATLEAQARRMLADPRAADALVNDFTAQWLNLRRVGEVVVDPHRYPTYDESLLEAFRRETELFVASTLHEDRSVVELLDADYT
;
A
#
# COMPACT_ATOMS: atom_id res chain seq x y z
N MET A 1 -5.85 26.78 -34.36
CA MET A 1 -5.51 28.13 -34.85
C MET A 1 -4.71 28.84 -33.75
N ARG A 2 -3.39 29.00 -33.97
CA ARG A 2 -2.35 29.82 -33.26
C ARG A 2 -2.17 29.61 -31.74
N PHE A 3 -1.11 28.97 -31.20
CA PHE A 3 0.36 29.19 -31.18
C PHE A 3 0.88 30.45 -30.44
N TRP A 4 1.56 30.20 -29.29
CA TRP A 4 2.76 30.82 -28.66
C TRP A 4 2.77 32.28 -28.14
N LEU A 5 3.27 32.51 -26.91
CA LEU A 5 4.71 32.77 -26.63
C LEU A 5 5.06 32.91 -25.13
N GLN A 6 6.28 32.49 -24.80
CA GLN A 6 7.01 32.62 -23.53
C GLN A 6 7.37 34.09 -23.19
N VAL A 7 7.49 34.42 -21.90
CA VAL A 7 8.42 35.46 -21.42
C VAL A 7 9.20 34.93 -20.22
N MET A 8 10.51 34.96 -20.42
CA MET A 8 11.62 34.62 -19.54
C MET A 8 11.95 35.85 -18.67
N TYR A 9 12.06 35.70 -17.35
CA TYR A 9 12.72 36.71 -16.50
C TYR A 9 13.84 36.06 -15.70
N ALA A 10 15.06 36.35 -16.14
CA ALA A 10 16.28 36.15 -15.37
C ALA A 10 16.30 37.16 -14.21
N ARG A 11 16.49 36.69 -12.98
CA ARG A 11 16.93 37.53 -11.86
C ARG A 11 18.22 36.94 -11.30
N THR A 12 19.30 37.62 -11.66
CA THR A 12 20.66 37.51 -11.14
C THR A 12 20.63 37.72 -9.61
N PHE A 13 21.00 36.70 -8.84
CA PHE A 13 21.30 36.85 -7.42
C PHE A 13 22.80 37.18 -7.27
N VAL A 14 23.10 38.37 -6.77
CA VAL A 14 24.44 38.78 -6.36
C VAL A 14 24.69 38.21 -4.96
N VAL A 15 25.62 37.28 -4.84
CA VAL A 15 26.11 36.74 -3.57
C VAL A 15 27.10 37.75 -2.98
N GLY A 16 26.65 38.49 -1.96
CA GLY A 16 27.52 39.33 -1.14
C GLY A 16 28.22 38.49 -0.07
N VAL A 17 29.51 38.24 -0.25
CA VAL A 17 30.39 37.63 0.75
C VAL A 17 30.69 38.67 1.83
N PHE A 18 30.17 38.47 3.05
CA PHE A 18 30.56 39.26 4.22
C PHE A 18 31.65 38.53 5.01
N ILE A 19 32.86 39.08 4.94
CA ILE A 19 34.03 38.68 5.73
C ILE A 19 33.86 39.26 7.15
N PHE A 20 33.74 38.39 8.16
CA PHE A 20 33.81 38.79 9.57
C PHE A 20 35.28 38.93 10.00
N LEU A 21 35.71 40.16 10.26
CA LEU A 21 36.94 40.49 10.96
C LEU A 21 36.62 40.79 12.43
N LEU A 22 37.16 39.95 13.32
CA LEU A 22 37.21 40.16 14.77
C LEU A 22 38.24 41.23 15.14
N PRO A 23 37.93 42.15 16.06
CA PRO A 23 38.94 42.77 16.90
C PRO A 23 38.73 42.41 18.38
N ALA A 24 39.85 42.11 19.03
CA ALA A 24 39.95 41.83 20.45
C ALA A 24 39.98 43.12 21.29
N GLY A 25 39.22 43.09 22.39
CA GLY A 25 39.54 43.61 23.74
C GLY A 25 39.90 45.08 23.96
N LEU A 26 39.09 45.79 24.76
CA LEU A 26 39.39 46.28 26.13
C LEU A 26 38.18 47.07 26.70
N PRO A 27 38.06 47.24 28.04
CA PRO A 27 36.78 47.40 28.75
C PRO A 27 36.37 48.86 28.95
N ALA A 28 35.07 49.14 28.98
CA ALA A 28 34.54 50.44 29.41
C ALA A 28 33.22 50.29 30.18
N SER A 29 33.32 50.57 31.49
CA SER A 29 32.34 51.18 32.39
C SER A 29 30.84 50.88 32.20
N ALA A 30 30.29 50.14 33.16
CA ALA A 30 28.87 50.08 33.44
C ALA A 30 28.33 51.47 33.83
N GLY A 31 27.49 52.05 32.97
CA GLY A 31 26.57 53.12 33.36
C GLY A 31 25.39 52.55 34.15
N PRO A 32 24.76 53.34 35.05
CA PRO A 32 23.61 52.87 35.82
C PRO A 32 22.45 52.56 34.88
N GLY A 33 21.91 51.36 35.02
CA GLY A 33 20.85 50.83 34.17
C GLY A 33 19.59 51.69 34.20
N GLU A 34 19.15 52.11 33.03
CA GLU A 34 17.73 52.33 32.79
C GLU A 34 17.03 50.99 32.97
N SER A 35 16.30 50.90 34.08
CA SER A 35 15.30 49.87 34.34
C SER A 35 14.32 49.84 33.17
N LEU A 36 14.52 48.92 32.23
CA LEU A 36 13.42 48.36 31.45
C LEU A 36 12.45 47.77 32.47
N ALA A 37 11.35 48.48 32.70
CA ALA A 37 10.25 47.97 33.49
C ALA A 37 9.79 46.66 32.83
N VAL A 38 10.15 45.54 33.44
CA VAL A 38 9.53 44.25 33.17
C VAL A 38 8.07 44.43 33.55
N GLN A 39 7.21 44.61 32.55
CA GLN A 39 5.77 44.53 32.75
C GLN A 39 5.50 43.18 33.43
N ALA A 40 4.78 43.24 34.55
CA ALA A 40 4.31 42.06 35.26
C ALA A 40 3.62 41.11 34.26
N PRO A 41 3.79 39.79 34.39
CA PRO A 41 3.28 38.85 33.40
C PRO A 41 1.77 39.04 33.23
N GLU A 42 1.32 39.22 31.99
CA GLU A 42 -0.10 39.31 31.58
C GLU A 42 -0.84 37.96 31.73
N ALA A 43 -0.34 37.06 32.60
CA ALA A 43 -0.87 35.74 32.89
C ALA A 43 -2.28 35.74 33.52
N SER A 44 -2.88 36.91 33.74
CA SER A 44 -4.24 37.08 34.26
C SER A 44 -5.26 37.57 33.22
N LEU A 45 -4.89 37.74 31.95
CA LEU A 45 -5.84 38.11 30.91
C LEU A 45 -6.77 36.95 30.60
N THR A 46 -8.08 37.18 30.76
CA THR A 46 -9.11 36.24 30.32
C THR A 46 -9.24 36.26 28.80
N ALA A 47 -9.81 35.20 28.21
CA ALA A 47 -10.07 35.14 26.77
C ALA A 47 -10.88 36.35 26.27
N ALA A 48 -11.89 36.78 27.03
CA ALA A 48 -12.68 37.97 26.73
C ALA A 48 -11.84 39.26 26.70
N ALA A 49 -10.95 39.44 27.68
CA ALA A 49 -10.09 40.62 27.75
C ALA A 49 -9.06 40.67 26.59
N LEU A 50 -8.57 39.50 26.16
CA LEU A 50 -7.67 39.40 25.00
C LEU A 50 -8.41 39.74 23.70
N VAL A 51 -9.61 39.19 23.50
CA VAL A 51 -10.42 39.44 22.29
C VAL A 51 -10.75 40.93 22.16
N GLU A 52 -11.19 41.56 23.25
CA GLU A 52 -11.51 42.99 23.25
C GLU A 52 -10.30 43.86 22.91
N ARG A 53 -9.15 43.58 23.54
CA ARG A 53 -7.95 44.40 23.40
C ARG A 53 -7.25 44.25 22.06
N TYR A 54 -7.22 43.03 21.51
CA TYR A 54 -6.35 42.70 20.38
C TYR A 54 -7.08 42.31 19.10
N CYS A 55 -8.35 41.88 19.18
CA CYS A 55 -9.05 41.27 18.04
C CYS A 55 -10.19 42.15 17.50
N VAL A 56 -11.02 42.72 18.37
CA VAL A 56 -12.25 43.45 17.98
C VAL A 56 -11.94 44.71 17.15
N SER A 57 -10.74 45.30 17.26
CA SER A 57 -10.37 46.44 16.41
C SER A 57 -10.36 46.13 14.91
N CYS A 58 -10.22 44.86 14.52
CA CYS A 58 -10.19 44.41 13.12
C CYS A 58 -11.31 43.43 12.78
N HIS A 59 -11.73 42.59 13.74
CA HIS A 59 -12.79 41.59 13.59
C HIS A 59 -14.12 42.07 14.19
N ASN A 60 -14.58 43.25 13.78
CA ASN A 60 -15.89 43.82 14.16
C ASN A 60 -16.86 43.83 12.97
N ALA A 61 -18.12 44.19 13.25
CA ALA A 61 -19.18 44.24 12.25
C ALA A 61 -18.88 45.19 11.08
N ARG A 62 -18.04 46.22 11.30
CA ARG A 62 -17.69 47.22 10.28
C ARG A 62 -16.55 46.79 9.37
N LEU A 63 -15.43 46.34 9.94
CA LEU A 63 -14.23 45.99 9.18
C LEU A 63 -14.24 44.56 8.66
N ARG A 64 -14.77 43.60 9.45
CA ARG A 64 -14.86 42.18 9.08
C ARG A 64 -13.61 41.63 8.42
N THR A 65 -12.44 41.94 8.99
CA THR A 65 -11.15 41.53 8.41
C THR A 65 -11.11 40.00 8.30
N GLY A 66 -10.77 39.48 7.12
CA GLY A 66 -10.79 38.04 6.85
C GLY A 66 -12.20 37.41 6.86
N GLY A 67 -13.26 38.21 6.70
CA GLY A 67 -14.64 37.73 6.71
C GLY A 67 -15.19 37.37 8.09
N LEU A 68 -14.44 37.66 9.17
CA LEU A 68 -14.77 37.27 10.54
C LEU A 68 -15.22 38.47 11.38
N THR A 69 -16.26 38.27 12.19
CA THR A 69 -16.66 39.16 13.28
C THR A 69 -16.63 38.39 14.59
N LEU A 70 -15.96 38.95 15.59
CA LEU A 70 -15.93 38.46 16.97
C LEU A 70 -16.81 39.35 17.88
N GLU A 71 -17.24 40.50 17.38
CA GLU A 71 -18.20 41.37 18.04
C GLU A 71 -19.53 40.61 18.25
N GLY A 72 -19.97 40.53 19.50
CA GLY A 72 -21.18 39.80 19.91
C GLY A 72 -21.00 38.32 20.22
N LEU A 73 -19.79 37.76 20.05
CA LEU A 73 -19.47 36.39 20.47
C LEU A 73 -18.89 36.39 21.89
N ASP A 74 -19.32 35.44 22.71
CA ASP A 74 -18.83 35.30 24.09
C ASP A 74 -17.61 34.37 24.17
N ALA A 75 -16.44 34.95 24.41
CA ALA A 75 -15.20 34.20 24.60
C ALA A 75 -15.17 33.36 25.89
N GLY A 76 -16.09 33.62 26.83
CA GLY A 76 -16.31 32.79 28.02
C GLY A 76 -17.22 31.59 27.77
N ARG A 77 -17.88 31.53 26.61
CA ARG A 77 -18.73 30.42 26.18
C ARG A 77 -18.43 30.01 24.74
N PRO A 78 -17.20 29.56 24.45
CA PRO A 78 -16.82 29.25 23.08
C PRO A 78 -17.64 28.10 22.47
N GLY A 79 -18.22 27.22 23.29
CA GLY A 79 -19.12 26.15 22.86
C GLY A 79 -20.42 26.59 22.16
N ASP A 80 -20.83 27.86 22.30
CA ASP A 80 -21.99 28.37 21.55
C ASP A 80 -21.66 28.60 20.05
N HIS A 81 -20.36 28.74 19.72
CA HIS A 81 -19.85 28.98 18.37
C HIS A 81 -18.50 28.25 18.11
N PRO A 82 -18.46 26.92 18.23
CA PRO A 82 -17.21 26.17 18.31
C PRO A 82 -16.32 26.34 17.07
N GLU A 83 -16.90 26.34 15.87
CA GLU A 83 -16.13 26.44 14.61
C GLU A 83 -15.38 27.77 14.47
N VAL A 84 -15.90 28.84 15.09
CA VAL A 84 -15.24 30.15 15.11
C VAL A 84 -14.12 30.15 16.13
N TRP A 85 -14.38 29.64 17.32
CA TRP A 85 -13.44 29.69 18.44
C TRP A 85 -12.28 28.69 18.28
N GLU A 86 -12.49 27.55 17.63
CA GLU A 86 -11.41 26.64 17.21
C GLU A 86 -10.42 27.35 16.28
N ARG A 87 -10.92 28.04 15.25
CA ARG A 87 -10.07 28.85 14.35
C ARG A 87 -9.32 29.94 15.10
N VAL A 88 -9.95 30.58 16.09
CA VAL A 88 -9.27 31.58 16.93
C VAL A 88 -8.16 30.92 17.75
N ALA A 89 -8.43 29.79 18.41
CA ALA A 89 -7.46 29.04 19.20
C ALA A 89 -6.25 28.62 18.33
N GLU A 90 -6.48 28.09 17.12
CA GLU A 90 -5.43 27.77 16.16
C GLU A 90 -4.55 28.99 15.80
N LYS A 91 -5.18 30.14 15.52
CA LYS A 91 -4.43 31.36 15.18
C LYS A 91 -3.62 31.90 16.34
N LEU A 92 -4.12 31.75 17.57
CA LEU A 92 -3.40 32.10 18.81
C LEU A 92 -2.23 31.13 19.05
N ARG A 93 -2.44 29.81 18.90
CA ARG A 93 -1.39 28.79 18.99
C ARG A 93 -0.26 29.02 17.99
N ALA A 94 -0.61 29.37 16.75
CA ALA A 94 0.36 29.70 15.72
C ALA A 94 1.01 31.08 15.90
N GLY A 95 0.56 31.90 16.86
CA GLY A 95 1.01 33.30 17.01
C GLY A 95 0.78 34.12 15.73
N SER A 96 -0.19 33.76 14.90
CA SER A 96 -0.42 34.42 13.61
C SER A 96 -1.31 35.66 13.75
N MET A 97 -2.08 35.74 14.84
CA MET A 97 -2.95 36.87 15.16
C MET A 97 -2.63 37.42 16.57
N PRO A 98 -2.65 38.75 16.78
CA PRO A 98 -2.72 39.81 15.78
C PRO A 98 -1.55 39.79 14.80
N PRO A 99 -1.71 40.27 13.55
CA PRO A 99 -0.66 40.18 12.53
C PRO A 99 0.59 40.99 12.90
N PRO A 100 1.75 40.71 12.28
CA PRO A 100 2.97 41.49 12.49
C PRO A 100 2.73 43.00 12.32
N GLY A 101 3.29 43.82 13.22
CA GLY A 101 3.12 45.27 13.22
C GLY A 101 1.91 45.79 14.00
N ARG A 102 1.11 44.92 14.64
CA ARG A 102 0.08 45.29 15.61
C ARG A 102 0.55 45.04 17.06
N PRO A 103 -0.09 45.67 18.07
CA PRO A 103 0.10 45.27 19.46
C PRO A 103 -0.23 43.79 19.63
N ARG A 104 0.59 43.06 20.37
CA ARG A 104 0.48 41.60 20.53
C ARG A 104 0.66 41.21 22.00
N PRO A 105 -0.03 40.16 22.46
CA PRO A 105 0.26 39.52 23.74
C PRO A 105 1.70 38.99 23.80
N ASP A 106 2.22 38.81 25.01
CA ASP A 106 3.45 38.05 25.23
C ASP A 106 3.22 36.54 24.99
N PRO A 107 4.28 35.76 24.68
CA PRO A 107 4.14 34.34 24.36
C PRO A 107 3.43 33.49 25.43
N PRO A 108 3.69 33.65 26.74
CA PRO A 108 2.93 32.97 27.78
C PRO A 108 1.42 33.21 27.71
N THR A 109 1.00 34.45 27.47
CA THR A 109 -0.43 34.82 27.39
C THR A 109 -1.13 34.12 26.22
N TYR A 110 -0.46 33.96 25.07
CA TYR A 110 -0.98 33.17 23.96
C TYR A 110 -1.32 31.74 24.36
N HIS A 111 -0.38 31.06 25.03
CA HIS A 111 -0.56 29.66 25.43
C HIS A 111 -1.65 29.50 26.49
N VAL A 112 -1.70 30.39 27.48
CA VAL A 112 -2.70 30.34 28.55
C VAL A 112 -4.12 30.55 27.99
N VAL A 113 -4.31 31.58 27.15
CA VAL A 113 -5.63 31.90 26.60
C VAL A 113 -6.09 30.84 25.59
N ALA A 114 -5.20 30.38 24.70
CA ALA A 114 -5.53 29.30 23.78
C ALA A 114 -5.91 28.02 24.55
N GLY A 115 -5.13 27.64 25.56
CA GLY A 115 -5.44 26.47 26.39
C GLY A 115 -6.75 26.60 27.16
N ALA A 116 -7.11 27.80 27.61
CA ALA A 116 -8.40 28.04 28.26
C ALA A 116 -9.59 27.91 27.29
N LEU A 117 -9.46 28.44 26.07
CA LEU A 117 -10.48 28.30 25.02
C LEU A 117 -10.65 26.84 24.62
N GLU A 118 -9.55 26.12 24.38
CA GLU A 118 -9.54 24.69 24.07
C GLU A 118 -10.21 23.88 25.20
N ALA A 119 -9.87 24.12 26.46
CA ALA A 119 -10.46 23.40 27.59
C ALA A 119 -11.97 23.68 27.80
N GLU A 120 -12.48 24.85 27.40
CA GLU A 120 -13.92 25.15 27.37
C GLU A 120 -14.61 24.48 26.18
N LEU A 121 -13.98 24.51 25.00
CA LEU A 121 -14.48 23.81 23.81
C LEU A 121 -14.58 22.29 24.05
N ASP A 122 -13.55 21.69 24.64
CA ASP A 122 -13.52 20.26 25.00
C ASP A 122 -14.63 19.91 26.00
N ARG A 123 -14.89 20.78 26.97
CA ARG A 123 -15.99 20.60 27.93
C ARG A 123 -17.36 20.72 27.27
N ALA A 124 -17.55 21.70 26.38
CA ALA A 124 -18.79 21.85 25.63
C ALA A 124 -19.04 20.65 24.73
N TRP A 125 -18.01 20.16 24.04
CA TRP A 125 -18.06 18.95 23.24
C TRP A 125 -18.41 17.71 24.06
N ALA A 126 -17.79 17.52 25.22
CA ALA A 126 -18.10 16.39 26.09
C ALA A 126 -19.55 16.39 26.60
N ALA A 127 -20.18 17.56 26.70
CA ALA A 127 -21.58 17.71 27.11
C ALA A 127 -22.59 17.44 25.97
N ASP A 128 -22.28 17.84 24.74
CA ASP A 128 -23.10 17.61 23.54
C ASP A 128 -22.23 17.22 22.33
N PRO A 129 -21.74 15.96 22.25
CA PRO A 129 -20.87 15.54 21.16
C PRO A 129 -21.60 15.57 19.81
N ARG A 130 -20.98 16.18 18.79
CA ARG A 130 -21.51 16.24 17.41
C ARG A 130 -20.56 15.56 16.43
N PRO A 131 -20.37 14.23 16.51
CA PRO A 131 -19.32 13.50 15.76
C PRO A 131 -19.53 13.45 14.24
N GLY A 132 -20.51 14.16 13.70
CA GLY A 132 -20.92 14.08 12.30
C GLY A 132 -21.72 12.80 12.00
N ARG A 133 -22.10 12.64 10.72
CA ARG A 133 -22.69 11.39 10.21
C ARG A 133 -21.66 10.64 9.39
N ILE A 134 -21.59 9.33 9.59
CA ILE A 134 -20.90 8.41 8.70
C ILE A 134 -21.90 7.84 7.69
N GLY A 135 -21.43 7.53 6.48
CA GLY A 135 -22.24 6.76 5.52
C GLY A 135 -22.71 5.46 6.16
N ALA A 136 -24.02 5.18 6.07
CA ALA A 136 -24.64 4.02 6.72
C ALA A 136 -24.11 2.68 6.18
N VAL A 137 -23.56 2.68 4.96
CA VAL A 137 -23.04 1.50 4.27
C VAL A 137 -21.65 1.83 3.73
N HIS A 138 -20.67 1.00 4.07
CA HIS A 138 -19.30 1.09 3.59
C HIS A 138 -18.90 -0.25 2.97
N ARG A 139 -18.76 -0.29 1.64
CA ARG A 139 -18.24 -1.45 0.91
C ARG A 139 -16.73 -1.63 1.18
N LEU A 140 -16.27 -2.86 1.35
CA LEU A 140 -14.84 -3.13 1.38
C LEU A 140 -14.18 -2.71 0.06
N ASN A 141 -13.18 -1.84 0.12
CA ASN A 141 -12.36 -1.53 -1.05
C ASN A 141 -11.46 -2.73 -1.41
N ARG A 142 -10.76 -2.68 -2.56
CA ARG A 142 -9.97 -3.85 -3.00
C ARG A 142 -8.83 -4.23 -2.03
N THR A 143 -8.27 -3.25 -1.32
CA THR A 143 -7.19 -3.45 -0.34
C THR A 143 -7.75 -4.12 0.92
N GLU A 144 -8.86 -3.61 1.45
CA GLU A 144 -9.58 -4.19 2.59
C GLU A 144 -10.06 -5.61 2.30
N TYR A 145 -10.57 -5.87 1.08
CA TYR A 145 -10.95 -7.21 0.64
C TYR A 145 -9.74 -8.17 0.62
N ALA A 146 -8.62 -7.75 0.03
CA ALA A 146 -7.40 -8.55 -0.01
C ALA A 146 -6.85 -8.86 1.39
N ASN A 147 -6.83 -7.86 2.27
CA ASN A 147 -6.39 -8.02 3.66
C ASN A 147 -7.33 -8.95 4.46
N ALA A 148 -8.64 -8.85 4.23
CA ALA A 148 -9.61 -9.75 4.84
C ALA A 148 -9.40 -11.21 4.38
N LEU A 149 -9.07 -11.45 3.10
CA LEU A 149 -8.70 -12.79 2.63
C LEU A 149 -7.42 -13.31 3.28
N ARG A 150 -6.40 -12.46 3.45
CA ARG A 150 -5.19 -12.82 4.20
C ARG A 150 -5.53 -13.26 5.61
N ASP A 151 -6.37 -12.50 6.31
CA ASP A 151 -6.66 -12.74 7.73
C ASP A 151 -7.67 -13.89 7.96
N LEU A 152 -8.54 -14.19 6.99
CA LEU A 152 -9.49 -15.31 7.03
C LEU A 152 -8.87 -16.62 6.55
N LEU A 153 -8.14 -16.57 5.44
CA LEU A 153 -7.72 -17.75 4.67
C LEU A 153 -6.20 -17.91 4.58
N ALA A 154 -5.42 -17.08 5.27
CA ALA A 154 -3.95 -17.09 5.24
C ALA A 154 -3.37 -17.01 3.80
N LEU A 155 -4.04 -16.27 2.91
CA LEU A 155 -3.56 -15.97 1.57
C LEU A 155 -2.70 -14.70 1.59
N ASP A 156 -1.37 -14.85 1.52
CA ASP A 156 -0.44 -13.71 1.49
C ASP A 156 -0.58 -12.96 0.13
N PRO A 157 -0.93 -11.65 0.13
CA PRO A 157 -1.03 -10.84 -1.07
C PRO A 157 0.24 -10.79 -1.92
N ARG A 158 1.42 -11.05 -1.32
CA ARG A 158 2.70 -11.14 -2.07
C ARG A 158 2.78 -12.37 -2.96
N SER A 159 2.03 -13.43 -2.64
CA SER A 159 1.99 -14.69 -3.41
C SER A 159 0.73 -14.85 -4.24
N PHE A 160 -0.35 -14.15 -3.87
CA PHE A 160 -1.63 -14.17 -4.55
C PHE A 160 -2.36 -12.84 -4.34
N ASP A 161 -2.14 -11.88 -5.24
CA ASP A 161 -2.77 -10.56 -5.17
C ASP A 161 -4.11 -10.52 -5.92
N VAL A 162 -5.19 -10.30 -5.18
CA VAL A 162 -6.53 -10.17 -5.75
C VAL A 162 -6.88 -8.75 -6.21
N ARG A 163 -6.11 -7.73 -5.82
CA ARG A 163 -6.43 -6.33 -6.12
C ARG A 163 -6.52 -6.04 -7.63
N PRO A 164 -5.64 -6.57 -8.50
CA PRO A 164 -5.75 -6.38 -9.96
C PRO A 164 -6.95 -7.12 -10.58
N LEU A 165 -7.52 -8.10 -9.87
CA LEU A 165 -8.66 -8.90 -10.34
C LEU A 165 -10.01 -8.24 -10.03
N LEU A 166 -10.00 -7.23 -9.16
CA LEU A 166 -11.17 -6.45 -8.78
C LEU A 166 -11.22 -5.11 -9.55
N PRO A 167 -12.41 -4.54 -9.78
CA PRO A 167 -12.52 -3.21 -10.37
C PRO A 167 -11.83 -2.15 -9.52
N GLY A 168 -11.50 -1.03 -10.16
CA GLY A 168 -10.95 0.12 -9.45
C GLY A 168 -11.98 0.76 -8.51
N ASP A 169 -11.55 1.14 -7.31
CA ASP A 169 -12.34 1.88 -6.33
C ASP A 169 -12.40 3.38 -6.65
N GLU A 170 -13.54 4.01 -6.35
CA GLU A 170 -13.76 5.44 -6.52
C GLU A 170 -13.05 6.26 -5.43
N THR A 171 -12.51 7.42 -5.81
CA THR A 171 -11.92 8.40 -4.88
C THR A 171 -12.74 9.69 -4.92
N ALA A 172 -13.13 10.23 -3.77
CA ALA A 172 -14.00 11.42 -3.71
C ALA A 172 -13.33 12.68 -4.27
N ASP A 173 -12.03 12.83 -4.04
CA ASP A 173 -11.22 14.01 -4.37
C ASP A 173 -9.87 13.64 -5.03
N GLY A 174 -9.68 12.37 -5.37
CA GLY A 174 -8.41 11.84 -5.87
C GLY A 174 -7.40 11.44 -4.78
N SER A 175 -7.77 11.47 -3.50
CA SER A 175 -6.87 11.13 -2.39
C SER A 175 -7.04 9.70 -1.88
N PHE A 176 -8.15 9.39 -1.21
CA PHE A 176 -8.37 8.10 -0.56
C PHE A 176 -9.45 7.24 -1.24
N ASP A 177 -9.20 5.94 -1.29
CA ASP A 177 -10.04 4.89 -1.90
C ASP A 177 -10.92 4.12 -0.88
N ASN A 178 -11.06 4.64 0.35
CA ASN A 178 -11.84 4.03 1.44
C ASN A 178 -12.98 4.95 1.94
N PHE A 179 -13.38 5.95 1.15
CA PHE A 179 -14.49 6.84 1.49
C PHE A 179 -15.83 6.16 1.22
N ALA A 180 -16.55 5.81 2.30
CA ALA A 180 -17.84 5.10 2.23
C ALA A 180 -18.86 5.75 1.27
N ASP A 181 -18.91 7.08 1.20
CA ASP A 181 -19.93 7.83 0.45
C ASP A 181 -19.78 7.74 -1.08
N VAL A 182 -18.62 7.29 -1.58
CA VAL A 182 -18.34 7.18 -3.02
C VAL A 182 -18.14 5.75 -3.50
N LEU A 183 -18.02 4.79 -2.58
CA LEU A 183 -17.81 3.38 -2.91
C LEU A 183 -19.11 2.71 -3.36
N THR A 184 -19.36 2.73 -4.67
CA THR A 184 -20.56 2.13 -5.24
C THR A 184 -20.36 0.64 -5.57
N ILE A 185 -21.45 -0.09 -5.79
CA ILE A 185 -21.42 -1.48 -6.28
C ILE A 185 -22.01 -1.49 -7.68
N SER A 186 -21.15 -1.73 -8.68
CA SER A 186 -21.57 -1.95 -10.06
C SER A 186 -21.79 -3.43 -10.36
N ARG A 187 -22.42 -3.75 -11.50
CA ARG A 187 -22.58 -5.15 -11.95
C ARG A 187 -21.24 -5.87 -12.11
N VAL A 188 -20.23 -5.15 -12.59
CA VAL A 188 -18.86 -5.67 -12.77
C VAL A 188 -18.26 -6.06 -11.42
N HIS A 189 -18.54 -5.30 -10.35
CA HIS A 189 -18.09 -5.68 -9.00
C HIS A 189 -18.67 -7.04 -8.58
N LEU A 190 -19.97 -7.25 -8.76
CA LEU A 190 -20.62 -8.52 -8.38
C LEU A 190 -20.05 -9.72 -9.16
N GLU A 191 -19.86 -9.56 -10.47
CA GLU A 191 -19.25 -10.60 -11.32
C GLU A 191 -17.81 -10.92 -10.89
N ARG A 192 -17.02 -9.88 -10.57
CA ARG A 192 -15.63 -10.05 -10.12
C ARG A 192 -15.55 -10.64 -8.71
N TYR A 193 -16.41 -10.24 -7.77
CA TYR A 193 -16.45 -10.85 -6.44
C TYR A 193 -16.72 -12.35 -6.51
N LEU A 194 -17.67 -12.80 -7.35
CA LEU A 194 -17.95 -14.23 -7.53
C LEU A 194 -16.73 -14.97 -8.12
N SER A 195 -16.12 -14.42 -9.17
CA SER A 195 -14.95 -15.03 -9.82
C SER A 195 -13.73 -15.10 -8.87
N VAL A 196 -13.42 -14.00 -8.18
CA VAL A 196 -12.29 -13.90 -7.25
C VAL A 196 -12.53 -14.75 -6.01
N ALA A 197 -13.73 -14.74 -5.42
CA ALA A 197 -14.08 -15.59 -4.29
C ALA A 197 -13.89 -17.07 -4.62
N ARG A 198 -14.34 -17.50 -5.80
CA ARG A 198 -14.12 -18.87 -6.27
C ARG A 198 -12.63 -19.19 -6.42
N GLN A 199 -11.87 -18.32 -7.08
CA GLN A 199 -10.43 -18.53 -7.29
C GLN A 199 -9.67 -18.62 -5.96
N ALA A 200 -9.91 -17.66 -5.05
CA ALA A 200 -9.28 -17.60 -3.74
C ALA A 200 -9.64 -18.81 -2.87
N THR A 201 -10.91 -19.21 -2.83
CA THR A 201 -11.34 -20.33 -1.96
C THR A 201 -10.91 -21.68 -2.49
N ARG A 202 -10.84 -21.87 -3.81
CA ARG A 202 -10.24 -23.08 -4.42
C ARG A 202 -8.76 -23.18 -4.08
N LEU A 203 -8.02 -22.09 -4.24
CA LEU A 203 -6.61 -22.00 -3.87
C LEU A 203 -6.41 -22.34 -2.38
N ALA A 204 -7.17 -21.67 -1.50
CA ALA A 204 -7.05 -21.82 -0.06
C ALA A 204 -7.43 -23.23 0.46
N THR A 205 -8.39 -23.89 -0.19
CA THR A 205 -8.79 -25.27 0.14
C THR A 205 -7.89 -26.33 -0.49
N GLY A 206 -6.99 -25.95 -1.40
CA GLY A 206 -6.09 -26.87 -2.10
C GLY A 206 -6.78 -27.69 -3.19
N LEU A 207 -7.82 -27.13 -3.81
CA LEU A 207 -8.46 -27.72 -4.98
C LEU A 207 -7.71 -27.31 -6.27
N PRO A 208 -7.40 -28.24 -7.18
CA PRO A 208 -6.70 -27.92 -8.41
C PRO A 208 -7.53 -26.99 -9.31
N PRO A 209 -6.90 -26.12 -10.13
CA PRO A 209 -7.63 -25.37 -11.14
C PRO A 209 -8.30 -26.31 -12.15
N ALA A 210 -9.32 -25.83 -12.86
CA ALA A 210 -10.08 -26.63 -13.82
C ALA A 210 -9.23 -27.10 -15.03
N ALA A 211 -8.21 -26.32 -15.38
CA ALA A 211 -7.22 -26.64 -16.40
C ALA A 211 -5.87 -26.03 -16.00
N PRO A 212 -4.74 -26.61 -16.45
CA PRO A 212 -3.44 -25.98 -16.30
C PRO A 212 -3.40 -24.66 -17.08
N GLY A 213 -2.89 -23.61 -16.44
CA GLY A 213 -2.66 -22.31 -17.04
C GLY A 213 -1.20 -21.91 -16.95
N PHE A 214 -0.84 -20.78 -17.54
CA PHE A 214 0.43 -20.10 -17.34
C PHE A 214 0.19 -18.73 -16.72
N ASP A 215 0.94 -18.43 -15.67
CA ASP A 215 1.08 -17.08 -15.14
C ASP A 215 2.42 -16.51 -15.58
N THR A 216 2.40 -15.32 -16.19
CA THR A 216 3.58 -14.66 -16.75
C THR A 216 3.99 -13.47 -15.89
N PHE A 217 5.26 -13.42 -15.52
CA PHE A 217 5.89 -12.37 -14.74
C PHE A 217 6.93 -11.67 -15.61
N GLU A 218 6.58 -10.50 -16.13
CA GLU A 218 7.40 -9.75 -17.09
C GLU A 218 8.30 -8.72 -16.39
N ILE A 219 9.52 -8.57 -16.89
CA ILE A 219 10.41 -7.46 -16.54
C ILE A 219 10.32 -6.43 -17.67
N PRO A 220 9.95 -5.16 -17.38
CA PRO A 220 9.88 -4.13 -18.40
C PRO A 220 11.21 -3.95 -19.15
N LEU A 221 11.13 -3.71 -20.46
CA LEU A 221 12.31 -3.69 -21.35
C LEU A 221 13.38 -2.67 -20.95
N HIS A 222 12.99 -1.62 -20.24
CA HIS A 222 13.86 -0.51 -19.87
C HIS A 222 14.56 -0.72 -18.53
N ILE A 223 14.30 -1.83 -17.83
CA ILE A 223 15.05 -2.24 -16.64
C ILE A 223 16.44 -2.73 -17.07
N VAL A 224 17.48 -2.14 -16.47
CA VAL A 224 18.88 -2.57 -16.61
C VAL A 224 19.14 -3.71 -15.62
N GLN A 225 19.69 -4.81 -16.13
CA GLN A 225 19.81 -6.08 -15.40
C GLN A 225 21.27 -6.51 -15.15
N ASP A 226 22.17 -5.52 -15.04
CA ASP A 226 23.61 -5.77 -14.83
C ASP A 226 23.96 -6.11 -13.38
N ASP A 227 23.08 -5.73 -12.44
CA ASP A 227 23.22 -5.98 -11.01
C ASP A 227 22.07 -6.84 -10.46
N ARG A 228 22.19 -7.24 -9.18
CA ARG A 228 21.17 -7.99 -8.46
C ARG A 228 19.88 -7.16 -8.35
N GLN A 229 18.77 -7.71 -8.84
CA GLN A 229 17.48 -7.01 -8.95
C GLN A 229 16.59 -7.12 -7.70
N SER A 230 16.85 -8.08 -6.81
CA SER A 230 16.03 -8.30 -5.61
C SER A 230 16.88 -8.85 -4.47
N GLU A 231 16.51 -8.51 -3.23
CA GLU A 231 17.08 -9.07 -2.01
C GLU A 231 16.77 -10.57 -1.85
N ASP A 232 15.70 -11.04 -2.48
CA ASP A 232 15.32 -12.46 -2.52
C ASP A 232 16.24 -13.27 -3.48
N LEU A 233 17.08 -12.61 -4.28
CA LEU A 233 18.07 -13.25 -5.16
C LEU A 233 19.46 -13.37 -4.50
N PRO A 234 20.27 -14.41 -4.86
CA PRO A 234 21.60 -14.59 -4.28
C PRO A 234 22.54 -13.40 -4.51
N PHE A 235 23.43 -13.08 -3.55
CA PHE A 235 24.46 -12.03 -3.71
C PHE A 235 25.39 -12.20 -4.93
N GLY A 236 25.52 -13.43 -5.42
CA GLY A 236 26.28 -13.77 -6.61
C GLY A 236 25.49 -13.70 -7.91
N SER A 237 24.29 -13.11 -7.91
CA SER A 237 23.45 -13.01 -9.10
C SER A 237 23.45 -11.61 -9.72
N ARG A 238 23.05 -11.54 -10.99
CA ARG A 238 22.69 -10.32 -11.71
C ARG A 238 21.41 -10.55 -12.52
N GLY A 239 20.65 -9.49 -12.73
CA GLY A 239 19.43 -9.53 -13.52
C GLY A 239 18.37 -10.48 -12.97
N GLY A 240 17.34 -10.71 -13.78
CA GLY A 240 16.27 -11.62 -13.43
C GLY A 240 15.27 -11.07 -12.43
N LEU A 241 14.50 -11.96 -11.83
CA LEU A 241 13.47 -11.63 -10.84
C LEU A 241 13.26 -12.77 -9.84
N ALA A 242 12.72 -12.44 -8.68
CA ALA A 242 12.19 -13.39 -7.71
C ALA A 242 10.66 -13.28 -7.68
N VAL A 243 9.98 -14.40 -7.94
CA VAL A 243 8.52 -14.48 -7.98
C VAL A 243 8.05 -15.24 -6.76
N ARG A 244 7.29 -14.58 -5.89
CA ARG A 244 6.54 -15.26 -4.83
C ARG A 244 5.24 -15.78 -5.45
N TYR A 245 5.10 -17.09 -5.53
CA TYR A 245 3.99 -17.76 -6.21
C TYR A 245 3.26 -18.71 -5.27
N HIS A 246 1.94 -18.72 -5.33
CA HIS A 246 1.12 -19.66 -4.57
C HIS A 246 0.77 -20.88 -5.40
N PHE A 247 1.46 -21.99 -5.16
CA PHE A 247 1.19 -23.25 -5.87
C PHE A 247 -0.12 -23.89 -5.33
N PRO A 248 -1.15 -24.09 -6.17
CA PRO A 248 -2.47 -24.51 -5.69
C PRO A 248 -2.49 -25.94 -5.13
N VAL A 249 -1.67 -26.83 -5.67
CA VAL A 249 -1.64 -28.23 -5.27
C VAL A 249 -0.24 -28.81 -5.31
N ASP A 250 -0.04 -29.91 -4.62
CA ASP A 250 1.17 -30.72 -4.80
C ASP A 250 1.13 -31.29 -6.21
N GLY A 251 2.10 -30.93 -7.05
CA GLY A 251 1.98 -31.26 -8.46
C GLY A 251 3.22 -31.00 -9.30
N GLU A 252 3.08 -31.36 -10.57
CA GLU A 252 4.07 -31.08 -11.61
C GLU A 252 3.76 -29.75 -12.29
N TYR A 253 4.78 -28.90 -12.32
CA TYR A 253 4.75 -27.56 -12.87
C TYR A 253 5.88 -27.40 -13.88
N VAL A 254 5.70 -26.43 -14.76
CA VAL A 254 6.71 -26.00 -15.73
C VAL A 254 7.14 -24.59 -15.37
N ILE A 255 8.44 -24.34 -15.30
CA ILE A 255 8.99 -23.00 -15.19
C ILE A 255 9.71 -22.72 -16.51
N ARG A 256 9.23 -21.71 -17.25
CA ARG A 256 9.79 -21.28 -18.52
C ARG A 256 10.38 -19.88 -18.39
N VAL A 257 11.59 -19.68 -18.91
CA VAL A 257 12.26 -18.38 -18.91
C VAL A 257 12.28 -17.83 -20.32
N ARG A 258 11.80 -16.60 -20.49
CA ARG A 258 11.95 -15.82 -21.71
C ARG A 258 13.07 -14.82 -21.55
N LEU A 259 13.99 -14.76 -22.51
CA LEU A 259 15.06 -13.78 -22.50
C LEU A 259 14.56 -12.41 -22.98
N ARG A 260 15.21 -11.34 -22.49
CA ARG A 260 14.88 -9.95 -22.85
C ARG A 260 15.10 -9.76 -24.35
N ARG A 261 14.06 -9.31 -25.04
CA ARG A 261 14.09 -8.96 -26.45
C ARG A 261 13.97 -7.46 -26.64
N GLN A 262 14.51 -6.94 -27.73
CA GLN A 262 14.31 -5.55 -28.16
C GLN A 262 12.94 -5.37 -28.84
N TYR A 263 12.60 -4.15 -29.24
CA TYR A 263 11.33 -3.84 -29.92
C TYR A 263 11.07 -4.59 -31.24
N GLN A 264 12.10 -5.14 -31.88
CA GLN A 264 11.98 -5.97 -33.09
C GLN A 264 12.13 -7.47 -32.78
N ASP A 265 11.92 -7.88 -31.53
CA ASP A 265 11.89 -9.26 -31.06
C ASP A 265 13.23 -10.03 -31.06
N TYR A 266 14.37 -9.37 -31.27
CA TYR A 266 15.68 -10.01 -31.15
C TYR A 266 16.09 -10.12 -29.67
N ILE A 267 16.54 -11.30 -29.26
CA ILE A 267 17.15 -11.51 -27.94
C ILE A 267 18.46 -10.70 -27.85
N MET A 268 18.70 -10.06 -26.70
CA MET A 268 19.93 -9.30 -26.45
C MET A 268 20.97 -10.13 -25.70
N GLY A 269 22.26 -9.77 -25.85
CA GLY A 269 23.35 -10.31 -25.04
C GLY A 269 23.71 -11.78 -25.29
N MET A 270 23.48 -12.29 -26.49
CA MET A 270 23.71 -13.70 -26.84
C MET A 270 25.14 -14.00 -27.33
N GLY A 271 26.05 -13.03 -27.27
CA GLY A 271 27.37 -13.10 -27.90
C GLY A 271 28.34 -14.10 -27.29
N TRP A 272 28.19 -14.45 -26.01
CA TRP A 272 29.03 -15.43 -25.31
C TRP A 272 28.23 -16.27 -24.31
N PRO A 273 28.75 -17.44 -23.89
CA PRO A 273 28.09 -18.31 -22.92
C PRO A 273 28.01 -17.66 -21.53
N GLN A 274 26.82 -17.65 -20.95
CA GLN A 274 26.50 -17.09 -19.63
C GLN A 274 25.66 -18.11 -18.84
N GLN A 275 25.78 -18.10 -17.52
CA GLN A 275 25.06 -19.06 -16.67
C GLN A 275 23.77 -18.43 -16.12
N LEU A 276 22.64 -19.11 -16.33
CA LEU A 276 21.32 -18.73 -15.82
C LEU A 276 20.85 -19.76 -14.79
N ASP A 277 20.62 -19.32 -13.56
CA ASP A 277 20.12 -20.15 -12.47
C ASP A 277 18.60 -20.02 -12.35
N VAL A 278 17.90 -21.17 -12.24
CA VAL A 278 16.52 -21.24 -11.75
C VAL A 278 16.51 -21.92 -10.38
N ARG A 279 15.89 -21.26 -9.41
CA ARG A 279 15.86 -21.62 -7.99
C ARG A 279 14.43 -21.70 -7.47
N LEU A 280 14.22 -22.58 -6.50
CA LEU A 280 12.99 -22.67 -5.74
C LEU A 280 13.34 -22.64 -4.26
N ASP A 281 12.80 -21.67 -3.52
CA ASP A 281 13.09 -21.40 -2.11
C ASP A 281 14.62 -21.34 -1.86
N GLY A 282 15.34 -20.59 -2.72
CA GLY A 282 16.80 -20.45 -2.70
C GLY A 282 17.60 -21.68 -3.20
N ARG A 283 17.00 -22.87 -3.29
CA ARG A 283 17.65 -24.10 -3.78
C ARG A 283 17.79 -24.07 -5.30
N LEU A 284 18.99 -24.31 -5.82
CA LEU A 284 19.23 -24.45 -7.26
C LEU A 284 18.49 -25.67 -7.81
N LEU A 285 17.57 -25.45 -8.75
CA LEU A 285 16.88 -26.50 -9.48
C LEU A 285 17.66 -26.88 -10.74
N GLN A 286 17.99 -25.88 -11.56
CA GLN A 286 18.65 -26.05 -12.84
C GLN A 286 19.53 -24.85 -13.13
N ARG A 287 20.68 -25.12 -13.76
CA ARG A 287 21.54 -24.10 -14.37
C ARG A 287 21.54 -24.31 -15.88
N PHE A 288 21.23 -23.25 -16.61
CA PHE A 288 21.29 -23.21 -18.06
C PHE A 288 22.51 -22.42 -18.52
N GLU A 289 23.00 -22.75 -19.70
CA GLU A 289 23.99 -21.94 -20.40
C GLU A 289 23.29 -21.23 -21.57
N VAL A 290 23.37 -19.90 -21.58
CA VAL A 290 22.70 -18.98 -22.49
C VAL A 290 23.75 -18.23 -23.31
N GLY A 291 23.54 -18.06 -24.62
CA GLY A 291 24.46 -17.32 -25.48
C GLY A 291 25.68 -18.14 -25.95
N GLY A 292 26.48 -17.55 -26.84
CA GLY A 292 27.71 -18.14 -27.38
C GLY A 292 27.54 -19.27 -28.41
N ARG A 293 26.29 -19.63 -28.75
CA ARG A 293 25.97 -20.72 -29.69
C ARG A 293 25.13 -20.30 -30.89
N ALA A 294 25.02 -19.00 -31.16
CA ALA A 294 24.21 -18.53 -32.30
C ALA A 294 24.76 -19.11 -33.62
N PRO A 295 23.90 -19.65 -34.49
CA PRO A 295 24.34 -20.28 -35.74
C PRO A 295 24.75 -19.22 -36.76
N ARG A 296 25.66 -19.57 -37.68
CA ARG A 296 26.00 -18.76 -38.86
C ARG A 296 26.49 -17.35 -38.53
N ARG A 297 26.37 -16.42 -39.49
CA ARG A 297 26.85 -15.05 -39.37
C ARG A 297 25.74 -14.17 -38.76
N PRO A 298 26.05 -13.36 -37.72
CA PRO A 298 25.09 -12.39 -37.21
C PRO A 298 24.75 -11.32 -38.25
N VAL A 299 23.62 -10.65 -38.05
CA VAL A 299 23.25 -9.42 -38.76
C VAL A 299 24.37 -8.39 -38.59
N ALA A 300 24.64 -7.61 -39.64
CA ALA A 300 25.58 -6.49 -39.52
C ALA A 300 24.98 -5.45 -38.55
N ALA A 301 25.70 -5.14 -37.45
CA ALA A 301 25.27 -4.14 -36.48
C ALA A 301 25.02 -2.80 -37.18
N SER A 302 23.76 -2.35 -37.17
CA SER A 302 23.30 -1.15 -37.85
C SER A 302 22.44 -0.33 -36.89
N TYR A 303 22.75 0.97 -36.78
CA TYR A 303 21.93 1.93 -36.03
C TYR A 303 20.51 2.08 -36.62
N ALA A 304 20.30 1.66 -37.88
CA ALA A 304 19.03 1.76 -38.59
C ALA A 304 18.14 0.49 -38.47
N GLY A 305 18.61 -0.56 -37.80
CA GLY A 305 17.89 -1.84 -37.68
C GLY A 305 17.94 -2.72 -38.94
N ALA A 306 17.34 -3.92 -38.87
CA ALA A 306 17.38 -4.97 -39.89
C ALA A 306 16.54 -4.70 -41.16
N GLY A 307 16.31 -3.43 -41.54
CA GLY A 307 15.34 -3.04 -42.57
C GLY A 307 15.92 -2.60 -43.93
N GLU A 308 17.24 -2.46 -44.08
CA GLU A 308 17.84 -2.02 -45.33
C GLU A 308 18.15 -3.19 -46.29
N PRO A 309 17.97 -3.02 -47.63
CA PRO A 309 18.33 -4.04 -48.61
C PRO A 309 19.81 -4.45 -48.49
N GLY A 310 20.07 -5.73 -48.24
CA GLY A 310 21.43 -6.27 -48.06
C GLY A 310 21.92 -6.39 -46.61
N PHE A 311 21.10 -6.03 -45.62
CA PHE A 311 21.42 -6.16 -44.18
C PHE A 311 20.83 -7.40 -43.50
N ALA A 312 19.95 -8.16 -44.16
CA ALA A 312 19.37 -9.38 -43.60
C ALA A 312 20.49 -10.33 -43.14
N GLY A 313 20.38 -10.82 -41.91
CA GLY A 313 21.27 -11.84 -41.38
C GLY A 313 21.07 -13.17 -42.11
N ASP A 314 21.85 -14.18 -41.72
CA ASP A 314 21.51 -15.53 -42.12
C ASP A 314 20.12 -15.89 -41.56
N PRO A 315 19.15 -16.39 -42.36
CA PRO A 315 17.82 -16.73 -41.86
C PRO A 315 17.82 -17.67 -40.65
N GLU A 316 18.80 -18.57 -40.55
CA GLU A 316 18.95 -19.46 -39.38
C GLU A 316 19.33 -18.67 -38.12
N TRP A 317 20.15 -17.62 -38.25
CA TRP A 317 20.50 -16.74 -37.14
C TRP A 317 19.32 -15.86 -36.73
N GLU A 318 18.57 -15.34 -37.71
CA GLU A 318 17.36 -14.55 -37.50
C GLU A 318 16.30 -15.33 -36.70
N GLU A 319 16.01 -16.56 -37.13
CA GLU A 319 15.08 -17.45 -36.44
C GLU A 319 15.57 -17.81 -35.03
N PHE A 320 16.88 -18.02 -34.86
CA PHE A 320 17.48 -18.25 -33.55
C PHE A 320 17.28 -17.07 -32.61
N MET A 321 17.62 -15.86 -33.06
CA MET A 321 17.58 -14.68 -32.22
C MET A 321 16.16 -14.19 -31.93
N GLN A 322 15.19 -14.45 -32.81
CA GLN A 322 13.81 -14.00 -32.62
C GLN A 322 12.95 -15.05 -31.89
N VAL A 323 13.10 -16.33 -32.27
CA VAL A 323 12.11 -17.37 -31.93
C VAL A 323 12.68 -18.46 -31.03
N THR A 324 13.82 -19.07 -31.41
CA THR A 324 14.24 -20.36 -30.82
C THR A 324 15.34 -20.27 -29.77
N GLY A 325 16.01 -19.12 -29.65
CA GLY A 325 17.19 -18.93 -28.80
C GLY A 325 16.96 -19.13 -27.29
N ASP A 326 15.71 -19.05 -26.84
CA ASP A 326 15.30 -19.34 -25.47
C ASP A 326 14.30 -20.50 -25.34
N ALA A 327 14.00 -21.22 -26.43
CA ALA A 327 13.00 -22.30 -26.44
C ALA A 327 13.36 -23.47 -25.51
N GLY A 328 14.65 -23.67 -25.21
CA GLY A 328 15.14 -24.71 -24.31
C GLY A 328 15.23 -24.29 -22.83
N LEU A 329 14.88 -23.04 -22.48
CA LEU A 329 14.94 -22.53 -21.11
C LEU A 329 13.66 -22.89 -20.34
N GLU A 330 13.40 -24.18 -20.24
CA GLU A 330 12.22 -24.75 -19.60
C GLU A 330 12.65 -25.90 -18.68
N LEU A 331 12.05 -25.99 -17.50
CA LEU A 331 12.19 -27.18 -16.65
C LEU A 331 10.85 -27.64 -16.09
N HIS A 332 10.71 -28.96 -15.99
CA HIS A 332 9.62 -29.61 -15.26
C HIS A 332 10.06 -29.86 -13.83
N VAL A 333 9.24 -29.48 -12.86
CA VAL A 333 9.54 -29.62 -11.44
C VAL A 333 8.30 -30.05 -10.66
N THR A 334 8.49 -30.93 -9.69
CA THR A 334 7.46 -31.24 -8.70
C THR A 334 7.57 -30.25 -7.54
N VAL A 335 6.49 -29.52 -7.27
CA VAL A 335 6.44 -28.47 -6.24
C VAL A 335 5.33 -28.80 -5.25
N PRO A 336 5.59 -28.75 -3.93
CA PRO A 336 4.53 -28.83 -2.93
C PRO A 336 3.69 -27.56 -2.93
N ALA A 337 2.39 -27.70 -2.62
CA ALA A 337 1.42 -26.63 -2.51
C ALA A 337 1.82 -25.54 -1.51
N GLY A 338 1.23 -24.36 -1.70
CA GLY A 338 1.41 -23.20 -0.84
C GLY A 338 2.35 -22.14 -1.43
N PRO A 339 2.63 -21.09 -0.66
CA PRO A 339 3.51 -20.01 -1.09
C PRO A 339 4.96 -20.50 -1.19
N ARG A 340 5.60 -20.21 -2.33
CA ARG A 340 6.99 -20.55 -2.66
C ARG A 340 7.64 -19.39 -3.39
N GLU A 341 8.96 -19.37 -3.40
CA GLU A 341 9.73 -18.37 -4.13
C GLU A 341 10.46 -19.00 -5.31
N VAL A 342 10.17 -18.53 -6.52
CA VAL A 342 10.86 -18.91 -7.75
C VAL A 342 11.84 -17.80 -8.11
N GLY A 343 13.13 -18.06 -7.95
CA GLY A 343 14.19 -17.13 -8.32
C GLY A 343 14.78 -17.49 -9.68
N VAL A 344 14.82 -16.54 -10.61
CA VAL A 344 15.50 -16.70 -11.90
C VAL A 344 16.50 -15.57 -12.06
N SER A 345 17.77 -15.88 -12.25
CA SER A 345 18.82 -14.86 -12.31
C SER A 345 20.07 -15.38 -13.01
N PHE A 346 20.83 -14.50 -13.66
CA PHE A 346 22.14 -14.85 -14.18
C PHE A 346 23.17 -14.89 -13.05
N VAL A 347 24.19 -15.74 -13.18
CA VAL A 347 25.36 -15.71 -12.30
C VAL A 347 26.17 -14.46 -12.64
N ARG A 348 26.49 -13.68 -11.61
CA ARG A 348 27.30 -12.47 -11.75
C ARG A 348 28.75 -12.86 -12.00
N GLU A 349 29.29 -12.39 -13.11
CA GLU A 349 30.72 -12.45 -13.43
C GLU A 349 31.27 -11.03 -13.29
N LEU A 350 32.38 -10.88 -12.57
CA LEU A 350 33.03 -9.59 -12.39
C LEU A 350 34.13 -9.45 -13.43
N TRP A 351 33.84 -8.71 -14.49
CA TRP A 351 34.78 -8.34 -15.53
C TRP A 351 34.49 -6.89 -15.97
N GLU A 352 35.51 -6.18 -16.44
CA GLU A 352 35.39 -4.81 -16.93
C GLU A 352 35.84 -4.77 -18.40
N PRO A 353 35.01 -4.27 -19.33
CA PRO A 353 35.41 -4.16 -20.72
C PRO A 353 36.59 -3.18 -20.88
N GLU A 354 37.70 -3.67 -21.42
CA GLU A 354 38.83 -2.82 -21.81
C GLU A 354 38.48 -2.03 -23.07
N GLY A 355 38.58 -0.70 -23.05
CA GLY A 355 38.34 0.14 -24.24
C GLY A 355 37.94 1.58 -23.96
N LEU A 356 37.46 2.26 -25.00
CA LEU A 356 36.86 3.59 -24.88
C LEU A 356 35.50 3.47 -24.19
N ARG A 357 35.31 4.17 -23.06
CA ARG A 357 34.01 4.26 -22.39
C ARG A 357 32.96 4.76 -23.37
N GLN A 358 31.99 3.91 -23.66
CA GLN A 358 30.82 4.30 -24.44
C GLN A 358 29.87 5.14 -23.56
N PRO A 359 29.10 6.06 -24.16
CA PRO A 359 27.99 6.69 -23.46
C PRO A 359 27.02 5.63 -22.93
N LEU A 360 26.45 5.85 -21.74
CA LEU A 360 25.41 4.99 -21.20
C LEU A 360 24.21 4.99 -22.15
N GLN A 361 23.83 3.81 -22.66
CA GLN A 361 22.63 3.64 -23.45
C GLN A 361 21.41 3.66 -22.51
N ARG A 362 20.50 4.60 -22.74
CA ARG A 362 19.32 4.86 -21.88
C ARG A 362 18.10 5.23 -22.72
N GLY A 363 16.91 5.13 -22.11
CA GLY A 363 15.65 5.39 -22.79
C GLY A 363 15.44 4.48 -24.01
N ARG A 364 15.00 5.05 -25.14
CA ARG A 364 14.70 4.29 -26.35
C ARG A 364 15.88 3.49 -26.91
N VAL A 365 17.12 3.94 -26.68
CA VAL A 365 18.29 3.26 -27.26
C VAL A 365 18.55 1.92 -26.56
N LEU A 366 18.32 1.84 -25.23
CA LEU A 366 18.44 0.61 -24.44
C LEU A 366 17.53 -0.52 -24.98
N THR A 367 16.40 -0.15 -25.58
CA THR A 367 15.35 -1.07 -26.05
C THR A 367 15.38 -1.34 -27.57
N ASN A 368 16.26 -0.65 -28.31
CA ASN A 368 16.36 -0.71 -29.77
C ASN A 368 17.72 -1.23 -30.28
N ASP A 369 18.74 -1.22 -29.43
CA ASP A 369 20.03 -1.77 -29.80
C ASP A 369 20.00 -3.29 -29.56
N GLN A 370 20.46 -4.05 -30.55
CA GLN A 370 20.52 -5.52 -30.46
C GLN A 370 21.58 -5.98 -29.44
N ILE A 371 22.53 -5.11 -29.09
CA ILE A 371 23.66 -5.31 -28.17
C ILE A 371 24.05 -6.80 -28.04
N TYR A 372 24.61 -7.34 -29.13
CA TYR A 372 24.90 -8.77 -29.22
C TYR A 372 25.99 -9.21 -28.24
N MET A 373 27.05 -8.40 -28.09
CA MET A 373 28.16 -8.63 -27.17
C MET A 373 27.94 -7.86 -25.86
N ASP A 374 26.90 -8.23 -25.11
CA ASP A 374 26.64 -7.72 -23.75
C ASP A 374 25.97 -8.80 -22.87
N HIS A 375 25.63 -8.46 -21.64
CA HIS A 375 24.87 -9.32 -20.73
C HIS A 375 23.50 -9.69 -21.30
N ALA A 376 23.22 -10.99 -21.34
CA ALA A 376 21.87 -11.50 -21.49
C ALA A 376 21.05 -11.15 -20.23
N ALA A 377 19.74 -10.93 -20.43
CA ALA A 377 18.81 -10.53 -19.40
C ALA A 377 17.51 -11.34 -19.50
N VAL A 378 16.76 -11.43 -18.40
CA VAL A 378 15.46 -12.09 -18.38
C VAL A 378 14.39 -11.10 -18.84
N GLY A 379 13.52 -11.50 -19.74
CA GLY A 379 12.36 -10.71 -20.17
C GLY A 379 11.11 -11.11 -19.42
N ALA A 380 10.90 -12.41 -19.19
CA ALA A 380 9.80 -12.90 -18.38
C ALA A 380 10.10 -14.28 -17.78
N VAL A 381 9.39 -14.61 -16.70
CA VAL A 381 9.30 -15.97 -16.16
C VAL A 381 7.85 -16.40 -16.20
N GLU A 382 7.60 -17.59 -16.69
CA GLU A 382 6.27 -18.16 -16.80
C GLU A 382 6.18 -19.42 -15.95
N ILE A 383 5.14 -19.50 -15.12
CA ILE A 383 4.88 -20.65 -14.26
C ILE A 383 3.61 -21.33 -14.77
N GLY A 384 3.76 -22.54 -15.29
CA GLY A 384 2.71 -23.35 -15.88
C GLY A 384 2.31 -24.54 -15.03
N GLY A 385 1.02 -24.86 -14.96
CA GLY A 385 0.50 -26.06 -14.31
C GLY A 385 -0.70 -25.80 -13.39
N PRO A 386 -1.03 -26.74 -12.49
CA PRO A 386 -0.46 -28.09 -12.37
C PRO A 386 -0.83 -28.98 -13.58
N TYR A 387 0.15 -29.68 -14.15
CA TYR A 387 -0.08 -30.67 -15.23
C TYR A 387 -0.44 -32.06 -14.69
N ALA A 388 0.08 -32.40 -13.51
CA ALA A 388 -0.28 -33.59 -12.77
C ALA A 388 -0.37 -33.24 -11.28
N VAL A 389 -1.44 -33.69 -10.62
CA VAL A 389 -1.58 -33.56 -9.15
C VAL A 389 -0.94 -34.79 -8.51
N ARG A 390 0.00 -34.60 -7.59
CA ARG A 390 0.72 -35.67 -6.90
C ARG A 390 0.51 -35.56 -5.39
N GLY A 391 -0.25 -36.48 -4.81
CA GLY A 391 -0.46 -36.56 -3.36
C GLY A 391 -1.69 -35.79 -2.87
N SER A 392 -1.85 -35.75 -1.55
CA SER A 392 -2.85 -34.90 -0.87
C SER A 392 -2.20 -33.57 -0.55
N THR A 393 -2.86 -32.46 -0.87
CA THR A 393 -2.48 -31.08 -0.52
C THR A 393 -2.52 -30.84 0.99
N ALA A 394 -1.77 -31.59 1.78
CA ALA A 394 -2.13 -31.79 3.18
C ALA A 394 -1.88 -30.55 4.06
N ASP A 395 -0.80 -29.80 3.82
CA ASP A 395 -0.31 -28.83 4.81
C ASP A 395 0.13 -27.47 4.22
N THR A 396 -0.85 -26.64 3.85
CA THR A 396 -0.62 -25.23 3.50
C THR A 396 -1.05 -24.30 4.65
N PRO A 397 -0.53 -23.06 4.75
CA PRO A 397 -1.00 -22.08 5.73
C PRO A 397 -2.53 -21.89 5.69
N SER A 398 -3.10 -21.83 4.49
CA SER A 398 -4.55 -21.70 4.29
C SER A 398 -5.32 -22.90 4.80
N ARG A 399 -4.85 -24.12 4.53
CA ARG A 399 -5.52 -25.32 5.02
C ARG A 399 -5.48 -25.43 6.52
N ARG A 400 -4.35 -25.11 7.16
CA ARG A 400 -4.26 -25.03 8.63
C ARG A 400 -5.21 -23.99 9.22
N ALA A 401 -5.41 -22.87 8.53
CA ALA A 401 -6.34 -21.82 8.95
C ALA A 401 -7.82 -22.23 8.81
N ILE A 402 -8.14 -23.02 7.77
CA ILE A 402 -9.52 -23.41 7.42
C ILE A 402 -9.94 -24.71 8.14
N PHE A 403 -9.19 -25.79 7.95
CA PHE A 403 -9.57 -27.15 8.35
C PHE A 403 -9.21 -27.44 9.81
N VAL A 404 -9.85 -26.71 10.74
CA VAL A 404 -9.75 -26.95 12.18
C VAL A 404 -10.47 -28.22 12.65
N CYS A 405 -11.24 -28.85 11.75
CA CYS A 405 -11.94 -30.12 11.93
C CYS A 405 -11.84 -30.92 10.63
N GLU A 406 -11.38 -32.17 10.72
CA GLU A 406 -11.32 -33.09 9.59
C GLU A 406 -12.17 -34.34 9.91
N PRO A 407 -13.18 -34.67 9.09
CA PRO A 407 -14.06 -35.80 9.35
C PRO A 407 -13.35 -37.12 9.04
N ALA A 408 -13.45 -38.11 9.94
CA ALA A 408 -12.92 -39.44 9.69
C ALA A 408 -13.85 -40.30 8.82
N VAL A 409 -15.15 -40.02 8.90
CA VAL A 409 -16.21 -40.70 8.13
C VAL A 409 -17.23 -39.70 7.59
N VAL A 410 -17.94 -40.08 6.52
CA VAL A 410 -18.92 -39.22 5.83
C VAL A 410 -20.00 -38.67 6.77
N GLY A 411 -20.43 -39.45 7.77
CA GLY A 411 -21.45 -39.03 8.74
C GLY A 411 -21.03 -37.84 9.63
N GLU A 412 -19.72 -37.58 9.74
CA GLU A 412 -19.17 -36.48 10.54
C GLU A 412 -18.97 -35.19 9.72
N GLU A 413 -19.02 -35.28 8.39
CA GLU A 413 -18.71 -34.16 7.47
C GLU A 413 -19.55 -32.92 7.79
N ARG A 414 -20.87 -33.06 7.99
CA ARG A 414 -21.76 -31.92 8.28
C ARG A 414 -21.40 -31.22 9.61
N ALA A 415 -21.02 -31.98 10.63
CA ALA A 415 -20.64 -31.43 11.93
C ALA A 415 -19.29 -30.68 11.85
N CYS A 416 -18.29 -31.27 11.17
CA CYS A 416 -17.03 -30.58 10.92
C CYS A 416 -17.22 -29.33 10.05
N ALA A 417 -18.02 -29.42 8.99
CA ALA A 417 -18.33 -28.26 8.14
C ALA A 417 -18.99 -27.13 8.92
N SER A 418 -19.91 -27.44 9.82
CA SER A 418 -20.53 -26.43 10.69
C SER A 418 -19.47 -25.72 11.53
N THR A 419 -18.53 -26.46 12.12
CA THR A 419 -17.45 -25.89 12.93
C THR A 419 -16.55 -24.96 12.11
N VAL A 420 -16.07 -25.43 10.95
CA VAL A 420 -15.17 -24.69 10.06
C VAL A 420 -15.84 -23.42 9.54
N LEU A 421 -17.03 -23.54 8.93
CA LEU A 421 -17.73 -22.42 8.31
C LEU A 421 -18.20 -21.41 9.36
N SER A 422 -18.62 -21.86 10.54
CA SER A 422 -19.07 -20.94 11.60
C SER A 422 -17.92 -20.11 12.14
N ARG A 423 -16.75 -20.70 12.33
CA ARG A 423 -15.57 -19.96 12.80
C ARG A 423 -15.19 -18.86 11.81
N ILE A 424 -15.14 -19.19 10.52
CA ILE A 424 -14.76 -18.23 9.47
C ILE A 424 -15.84 -17.18 9.27
N ALA A 425 -17.12 -17.57 9.21
CA ALA A 425 -18.22 -16.64 9.00
C ALA A 425 -18.41 -15.67 10.17
N ARG A 426 -18.19 -16.08 11.43
CA ARG A 426 -18.19 -15.17 12.60
C ARG A 426 -17.23 -14.00 12.40
N ARG A 427 -15.98 -14.31 11.99
CA ARG A 427 -14.95 -13.29 11.72
C ARG A 427 -15.27 -12.47 10.48
N ALA A 428 -15.71 -13.11 9.40
CA ALA A 428 -16.05 -12.45 8.14
C ALA A 428 -17.21 -11.46 8.27
N TYR A 429 -18.27 -11.86 8.98
CA TYR A 429 -19.47 -11.05 9.21
C TYR A 429 -19.33 -10.11 10.40
N ARG A 430 -18.25 -10.27 11.19
CA ARG A 430 -17.88 -9.39 12.31
C ARG A 430 -18.95 -9.36 13.41
N ARG A 431 -19.66 -10.48 13.58
CA ARG A 431 -20.76 -10.64 14.52
C ARG A 431 -20.99 -12.13 14.85
N PRO A 432 -21.69 -12.43 15.96
CA PRO A 432 -22.23 -13.75 16.20
C PRO A 432 -23.10 -14.23 15.04
N LEU A 433 -23.00 -15.52 14.72
CA LEU A 433 -23.84 -16.15 13.71
C LEU A 433 -25.20 -16.51 14.27
N THR A 434 -26.23 -16.28 13.45
CA THR A 434 -27.57 -16.79 13.70
C THR A 434 -27.69 -18.23 13.19
N ASP A 435 -28.71 -18.95 13.66
CA ASP A 435 -29.00 -20.30 13.16
C ASP A 435 -29.31 -20.30 11.66
N ARG A 436 -29.90 -19.21 11.14
CA ARG A 436 -30.16 -19.02 9.72
C ARG A 436 -28.86 -18.90 8.92
N ASP A 437 -27.89 -18.13 9.42
CA ASP A 437 -26.57 -18.00 8.77
C ASP A 437 -25.91 -19.37 8.66
N ARG A 438 -25.92 -20.12 9.78
CA ARG A 438 -25.33 -21.46 9.86
C ARG A 438 -25.99 -22.44 8.89
N GLU A 439 -27.32 -22.53 8.88
CA GLU A 439 -28.03 -23.47 8.01
C GLU A 439 -27.81 -23.13 6.54
N SER A 440 -27.88 -21.85 6.18
CA SER A 440 -27.61 -21.43 4.80
C SER A 440 -26.21 -21.86 4.34
N LEU A 441 -25.17 -21.62 5.15
CA LEU A 441 -23.81 -22.05 4.81
C LEU A 441 -23.68 -23.58 4.67
N LEU A 442 -24.42 -24.34 5.47
CA LEU A 442 -24.45 -25.80 5.37
C LEU A 442 -25.14 -26.30 4.09
N GLU A 443 -26.19 -25.63 3.60
CA GLU A 443 -26.82 -25.93 2.31
C GLU A 443 -25.84 -25.75 1.13
N PHE A 444 -25.03 -24.67 1.16
CA PHE A 444 -23.96 -24.46 0.20
C PHE A 444 -22.89 -25.55 0.33
N PHE A 445 -22.47 -25.89 1.55
CA PHE A 445 -21.55 -27.02 1.77
C PHE A 445 -22.05 -28.32 1.13
N GLU A 446 -23.31 -28.70 1.37
CA GLU A 446 -23.88 -29.93 0.82
C GLU A 446 -23.96 -29.92 -0.71
N THR A 447 -24.26 -28.75 -1.29
CA THR A 447 -24.29 -28.58 -2.74
C THR A 447 -22.88 -28.75 -3.33
N GLY A 448 -21.87 -28.09 -2.75
CA GLY A 448 -20.48 -28.21 -3.19
C GLY A 448 -19.94 -29.63 -3.00
N ARG A 449 -20.33 -30.29 -1.90
CA ARG A 449 -19.98 -31.69 -1.61
C ARG A 449 -20.55 -32.67 -2.63
N ARG A 450 -21.80 -32.44 -3.08
CA ARG A 450 -22.49 -33.25 -4.09
C ARG A 450 -21.91 -33.04 -5.49
N GLU A 451 -21.62 -31.79 -5.86
CA GLU A 451 -21.12 -31.44 -7.20
C GLU A 451 -19.63 -31.72 -7.37
N GLY A 452 -18.81 -31.38 -6.38
CA GLY A 452 -17.35 -31.54 -6.42
C GLY A 452 -16.83 -32.85 -5.86
N GLY A 453 -17.67 -33.64 -5.17
CA GLY A 453 -17.34 -35.01 -4.77
C GLY A 453 -16.42 -35.17 -3.56
N SER A 454 -15.93 -34.09 -2.95
CA SER A 454 -15.05 -34.11 -1.77
C SER A 454 -15.53 -33.17 -0.66
N PHE A 455 -15.06 -33.41 0.58
CA PHE A 455 -15.30 -32.53 1.72
C PHE A 455 -14.76 -31.12 1.46
N GLU A 456 -13.55 -31.02 0.89
CA GLU A 456 -12.92 -29.77 0.48
C GLU A 456 -13.77 -28.98 -0.52
N ALA A 457 -14.39 -29.65 -1.49
CA ALA A 457 -15.27 -28.99 -2.45
C ALA A 457 -16.53 -28.41 -1.78
N GLY A 458 -17.08 -29.11 -0.78
CA GLY A 458 -18.15 -28.59 0.06
C GLY A 458 -17.71 -27.35 0.83
N ILE A 459 -16.58 -27.43 1.54
CA ILE A 459 -16.05 -26.29 2.31
C ILE A 459 -15.76 -25.11 1.38
N GLN A 460 -15.12 -25.34 0.23
CA GLN A 460 -14.84 -24.31 -0.76
C GLN A 460 -16.09 -23.54 -1.17
N TYR A 461 -17.20 -24.24 -1.44
CA TYR A 461 -18.43 -23.57 -1.87
C TYR A 461 -19.11 -22.81 -0.72
N GLY A 462 -19.04 -23.31 0.51
CA GLY A 462 -19.44 -22.57 1.70
C GLY A 462 -18.61 -21.30 1.93
N LEU A 463 -17.28 -21.37 1.72
CA LEU A 463 -16.40 -20.21 1.79
C LEU A 463 -16.67 -19.21 0.66
N GLU A 464 -16.89 -19.68 -0.58
CA GLU A 464 -17.28 -18.83 -1.73
C GLU A 464 -18.53 -18.02 -1.37
N ARG A 465 -19.51 -18.65 -0.72
CA ARG A 465 -20.73 -17.98 -0.24
C ARG A 465 -20.44 -16.91 0.82
N ILE A 466 -19.54 -17.15 1.76
CA ILE A 466 -19.14 -16.16 2.79
C ILE A 466 -18.51 -14.93 2.13
N LEU A 467 -17.59 -15.14 1.18
CA LEU A 467 -16.81 -14.07 0.55
C LEU A 467 -17.59 -13.16 -0.41
N VAL A 468 -18.85 -13.52 -0.71
CA VAL A 468 -19.77 -12.71 -1.53
C VAL A 468 -21.02 -12.29 -0.75
N ASP A 469 -21.08 -12.59 0.54
CA ASP A 469 -22.20 -12.17 1.39
C ASP A 469 -22.18 -10.65 1.61
N PRO A 470 -23.33 -9.97 1.61
CA PRO A 470 -23.43 -8.57 2.02
C PRO A 470 -22.82 -8.28 3.39
N ASP A 471 -22.98 -9.14 4.39
CA ASP A 471 -22.39 -8.97 5.73
C ASP A 471 -20.86 -9.08 5.72
N PHE A 472 -20.27 -9.73 4.71
CA PHE A 472 -18.82 -9.69 4.50
C PHE A 472 -18.39 -8.44 3.73
N LEU A 473 -19.00 -8.21 2.56
CA LEU A 473 -18.65 -7.15 1.62
C LEU A 473 -18.96 -5.74 2.15
N LEU A 474 -19.91 -5.61 3.08
CA LEU A 474 -20.40 -4.33 3.57
C LEU A 474 -20.23 -4.23 5.09
N ARG A 475 -19.75 -3.06 5.53
CA ARG A 475 -19.80 -2.60 6.91
C ARG A 475 -21.01 -1.67 7.02
N VAL A 476 -22.05 -2.14 7.71
CA VAL A 476 -23.31 -1.41 7.85
C VAL A 476 -23.44 -0.92 9.29
N TYR A 477 -23.62 0.39 9.46
CA TYR A 477 -23.92 1.00 10.75
C TYR A 477 -25.43 1.18 10.85
N ARG A 478 -26.03 0.62 11.90
CA ARG A 478 -27.50 0.58 12.01
C ARG A 478 -27.97 1.56 13.07
N GLU A 479 -28.87 2.46 12.67
CA GLU A 479 -29.60 3.29 13.62
C GLU A 479 -30.45 2.40 14.54
N PRO A 480 -30.41 2.61 15.87
CA PRO A 480 -31.28 1.90 16.79
C PRO A 480 -32.76 2.14 16.45
N VAL A 481 -33.57 1.08 16.45
CA VAL A 481 -35.00 1.16 16.09
C VAL A 481 -35.78 2.10 17.02
N ASP A 482 -35.33 2.24 18.26
CA ASP A 482 -35.96 3.05 19.31
C ASP A 482 -35.28 4.41 19.53
N LEU A 483 -34.51 4.92 18.56
CA LEU A 483 -33.88 6.23 18.67
C LEU A 483 -34.94 7.35 18.69
N PRO A 484 -34.98 8.22 19.73
CA PRO A 484 -35.89 9.36 19.76
C PRO A 484 -35.71 10.27 18.54
N GLN A 485 -36.81 10.78 17.97
CA GLN A 485 -36.78 11.60 16.75
C GLN A 485 -36.00 12.93 16.90
N ASP A 486 -35.80 13.39 18.13
CA ASP A 486 -35.03 14.58 18.49
C ASP A 486 -33.55 14.28 18.75
N ARG A 487 -33.14 13.01 18.72
CA ARG A 487 -31.76 12.58 18.98
C ARG A 487 -31.07 12.15 17.69
N GLU A 488 -30.14 12.98 17.21
CA GLU A 488 -29.38 12.71 16.00
C GLU A 488 -28.14 11.83 16.24
N THR A 489 -27.73 11.65 17.51
CA THR A 489 -26.51 10.94 17.91
C THR A 489 -26.81 9.72 18.78
N TYR A 490 -26.17 8.61 18.45
CA TYR A 490 -26.27 7.35 19.20
C TYR A 490 -24.88 6.72 19.37
N PRO A 491 -24.64 6.02 20.49
CA PRO A 491 -23.41 5.27 20.66
C PRO A 491 -23.38 4.09 19.68
N LEU A 492 -22.21 3.83 19.11
CA LEU A 492 -21.97 2.60 18.36
C LEU A 492 -21.97 1.40 19.32
N SER A 493 -22.48 0.27 18.84
CA SER A 493 -22.32 -1.00 19.55
C SER A 493 -20.85 -1.43 19.59
N ASP A 494 -20.49 -2.24 20.57
CA ASP A 494 -19.12 -2.78 20.67
C ASP A 494 -18.67 -3.53 19.40
N LEU A 495 -19.59 -4.21 18.69
CA LEU A 495 -19.29 -4.86 17.42
C LEU A 495 -18.97 -3.85 16.30
N GLU A 496 -19.71 -2.75 16.24
CA GLU A 496 -19.44 -1.66 15.29
C GLU A 496 -18.12 -0.95 15.64
N VAL A 497 -17.80 -0.80 16.93
CA VAL A 497 -16.50 -0.26 17.40
C VAL A 497 -15.35 -1.20 17.04
N ALA A 498 -15.50 -2.51 17.25
CA ALA A 498 -14.50 -3.51 16.85
C ALA A 498 -14.21 -3.46 15.35
N SER A 499 -15.26 -3.47 14.53
CA SER A 499 -15.17 -3.33 13.09
C SER A 499 -14.50 -2.00 12.69
N ARG A 500 -14.92 -0.89 13.28
CA ARG A 500 -14.33 0.42 12.96
C ARG A 500 -12.86 0.51 13.35
N LEU A 501 -12.49 0.00 14.52
CA LEU A 501 -11.11 0.00 15.01
C LEU A 501 -10.20 -0.88 14.15
N SER A 502 -10.66 -2.09 13.77
CA SER A 502 -9.86 -3.00 12.95
C SER A 502 -9.61 -2.48 11.55
N PHE A 503 -10.62 -1.90 10.90
CA PHE A 503 -10.44 -1.31 9.57
C PHE A 503 -9.65 -0.01 9.61
N PHE A 504 -9.72 0.74 10.72
CA PHE A 504 -8.91 1.94 10.88
C PHE A 504 -7.42 1.61 11.07
N LEU A 505 -7.10 0.63 11.92
CA LEU A 505 -5.70 0.33 12.26
C LEU A 505 -5.07 -0.72 11.33
N TRP A 506 -5.82 -1.71 10.85
CA TRP A 506 -5.29 -2.84 10.07
C TRP A 506 -5.80 -2.91 8.63
N SER A 507 -6.69 -1.99 8.22
CA SER A 507 -7.42 -2.07 6.94
C SER A 507 -7.97 -3.48 6.68
N SER A 508 -8.49 -4.12 7.74
CA SER A 508 -8.93 -5.53 7.73
C SER A 508 -9.96 -5.81 8.83
N ILE A 509 -10.48 -7.05 8.82
CA ILE A 509 -11.43 -7.55 9.80
C ILE A 509 -10.83 -7.66 11.22
N PRO A 510 -11.66 -7.58 12.28
CA PRO A 510 -11.23 -7.79 13.65
C PRO A 510 -10.75 -9.23 13.86
N ASP A 511 -9.80 -9.41 14.79
CA ASP A 511 -9.36 -10.72 15.24
C ASP A 511 -10.29 -11.30 16.33
N ASP A 512 -10.02 -12.54 16.75
CA ASP A 512 -10.89 -13.24 17.69
C ASP A 512 -10.93 -12.55 19.06
N GLU A 513 -9.79 -12.04 19.56
CA GLU A 513 -9.71 -11.32 20.84
C GLU A 513 -10.58 -10.06 20.83
N LEU A 514 -10.50 -9.24 19.78
CA LEU A 514 -11.28 -8.01 19.66
C LEU A 514 -12.79 -8.32 19.52
N LEU A 515 -13.14 -9.35 18.74
CA LEU A 515 -14.53 -9.78 18.61
C LEU A 515 -15.10 -10.36 19.91
N GLU A 516 -14.34 -11.15 20.66
CA GLU A 516 -14.77 -11.70 21.95
C GLU A 516 -15.06 -10.62 22.97
N LEU A 517 -14.19 -9.60 23.08
CA LEU A 517 -14.43 -8.44 23.94
C LEU A 517 -15.69 -7.67 23.52
N ALA A 518 -15.89 -7.54 22.21
CA ALA A 518 -17.05 -6.83 21.67
C ALA A 518 -18.36 -7.60 21.88
N GLU A 519 -18.36 -8.91 21.67
CA GLU A 519 -19.51 -9.78 21.95
C GLU A 519 -19.85 -9.82 23.44
N ALA A 520 -18.86 -9.65 24.31
CA ALA A 520 -19.05 -9.54 25.75
C ALA A 520 -19.52 -8.15 26.22
N GLY A 521 -19.59 -7.15 25.33
CA GLY A 521 -19.96 -5.78 25.69
C GLY A 521 -18.93 -5.08 26.59
N ARG A 522 -17.65 -5.43 26.44
CA ARG A 522 -16.54 -4.91 27.26
C ARG A 522 -15.57 -4.04 26.48
N LEU A 523 -15.69 -3.94 25.16
CA LEU A 523 -14.72 -3.26 24.32
C LEU A 523 -14.77 -1.74 24.48
N THR A 524 -15.95 -1.17 24.71
CA THR A 524 -16.13 0.29 24.85
C THR A 524 -15.72 0.84 26.23
N ASP A 525 -15.30 -0.02 27.15
CA ASP A 525 -14.61 0.41 28.38
C ASP A 525 -13.30 1.14 28.01
N PRO A 526 -13.06 2.38 28.50
CA PRO A 526 -11.91 3.19 28.05
C PRO A 526 -10.56 2.51 28.21
N ALA A 527 -10.33 1.82 29.34
CA ALA A 527 -9.07 1.13 29.60
C ALA A 527 -8.89 -0.09 28.66
N THR A 528 -9.98 -0.83 28.42
CA THR A 528 -9.99 -1.96 27.48
C THR A 528 -9.76 -1.49 26.04
N LEU A 529 -10.43 -0.42 25.61
CA LEU A 529 -10.28 0.15 24.27
C LEU A 529 -8.85 0.64 24.03
N GLU A 530 -8.27 1.37 25.00
CA GLU A 530 -6.88 1.84 24.89
C GLU A 530 -5.89 0.68 24.82
N ALA A 531 -6.06 -0.34 25.67
CA ALA A 531 -5.21 -1.52 25.67
C ALA A 531 -5.28 -2.26 24.32
N GLN A 532 -6.47 -2.41 23.75
CA GLN A 532 -6.65 -3.03 22.43
C GLN A 532 -6.06 -2.18 21.31
N ALA A 533 -6.26 -0.86 21.32
CA ALA A 533 -5.64 0.02 20.32
C ALA A 533 -4.11 -0.06 20.34
N ARG A 534 -3.48 -0.07 21.52
CA ARG A 534 -2.02 -0.22 21.65
C ARG A 534 -1.53 -1.58 21.19
N ARG A 535 -2.25 -2.66 21.53
CA ARG A 535 -1.96 -4.03 21.04
C ARG A 535 -1.99 -4.07 19.52
N MET A 536 -3.02 -3.48 18.92
CA MET A 536 -3.22 -3.48 17.48
C MET A 536 -2.17 -2.64 16.75
N LEU A 537 -1.76 -1.49 17.31
CA LEU A 537 -0.68 -0.66 16.78
C LEU A 537 0.69 -1.37 16.82
N ALA A 538 0.91 -2.25 17.80
CA ALA A 538 2.13 -3.06 17.90
C ALA A 538 2.15 -4.27 16.94
N ASP A 539 1.00 -4.62 16.34
CA ASP A 539 0.90 -5.70 15.35
C ASP A 539 1.47 -5.22 13.99
N PRO A 540 2.26 -6.05 13.28
CA PRO A 540 2.81 -5.69 11.96
C PRO A 540 1.75 -5.22 10.93
N ARG A 541 0.51 -5.71 11.05
CA ARG A 541 -0.61 -5.28 10.18
C ARG A 541 -0.89 -3.79 10.28
N ALA A 542 -0.63 -3.16 11.43
CA ALA A 542 -0.83 -1.73 11.58
C ALA A 542 0.15 -0.91 10.75
N ALA A 543 1.43 -1.31 10.75
CA ALA A 543 2.40 -0.68 9.87
C ALA A 543 2.07 -0.93 8.40
N ASP A 544 1.68 -2.16 8.03
CA ASP A 544 1.28 -2.45 6.66
C ASP A 544 0.12 -1.57 6.18
N ALA A 545 -0.90 -1.35 7.02
CA ALA A 545 -2.04 -0.50 6.69
C ALA A 545 -1.67 1.00 6.68
N LEU A 546 -1.04 1.50 7.74
CA LEU A 546 -0.73 2.93 7.87
C LEU A 546 0.36 3.40 6.89
N VAL A 547 1.28 2.52 6.51
CA VAL A 547 2.39 2.83 5.59
C VAL A 547 2.00 2.51 4.15
N ASN A 548 1.68 1.25 3.86
CA ASN A 548 1.51 0.81 2.46
C ASN A 548 0.15 1.23 1.86
N ASP A 549 -0.82 1.58 2.71
CA ASP A 549 -2.14 2.07 2.27
C ASP A 549 -2.31 3.57 2.52
N PHE A 550 -2.36 4.00 3.78
CA PHE A 550 -2.63 5.41 4.10
C PHE A 550 -1.53 6.35 3.62
N THR A 551 -0.27 6.12 3.99
CA THR A 551 0.86 6.99 3.61
C THR A 551 1.06 7.01 2.10
N ALA A 552 0.94 5.85 1.44
CA ALA A 552 1.06 5.74 0.00
C ALA A 552 -0.01 6.56 -0.76
N GLN A 553 -1.20 6.72 -0.20
CA GLN A 553 -2.27 7.57 -0.75
C GLN A 553 -2.06 9.04 -0.39
N TRP A 554 -1.78 9.34 0.88
CA TRP A 554 -1.54 10.69 1.38
C TRP A 554 -0.43 11.41 0.62
N LEU A 555 0.71 10.74 0.40
CA LEU A 555 1.86 11.28 -0.31
C LEU A 555 1.82 11.02 -1.82
N ASN A 556 0.72 10.44 -2.34
CA ASN A 556 0.57 10.06 -3.75
C ASN A 556 1.70 9.14 -4.27
N LEU A 557 2.30 8.30 -3.42
CA LEU A 557 3.39 7.39 -3.81
C LEU A 557 2.96 6.42 -4.92
N ARG A 558 1.68 6.01 -4.92
CA ARG A 558 1.07 5.16 -5.96
C ARG A 558 1.17 5.79 -7.36
N ARG A 559 1.21 7.12 -7.44
CA ARG A 559 1.21 7.89 -8.69
C ARG A 559 2.60 8.32 -9.14
N VAL A 560 3.64 8.04 -8.36
CA VAL A 560 5.03 8.38 -8.71
C VAL A 560 5.45 7.82 -10.08
N GLY A 561 4.85 6.70 -10.51
CA GLY A 561 5.12 6.08 -11.81
C GLY A 561 4.48 6.81 -12.99
N GLU A 562 3.54 7.72 -12.73
CA GLU A 562 2.93 8.59 -13.75
C GLU A 562 3.86 9.76 -14.12
N VAL A 563 4.92 10.01 -13.34
CA VAL A 563 5.84 11.11 -13.57
C VAL A 563 6.78 10.77 -14.71
N VAL A 564 6.56 11.41 -15.86
CA VAL A 564 7.44 11.30 -17.03
C VAL A 564 8.65 12.21 -16.83
N VAL A 565 9.83 11.59 -16.78
CA VAL A 565 11.12 12.29 -16.65
C VAL A 565 11.87 12.26 -17.98
N ASP A 566 12.57 13.35 -18.32
CA ASP A 566 13.39 13.40 -19.53
C ASP A 566 14.65 12.52 -19.35
N PRO A 567 14.76 11.40 -20.10
CA PRO A 567 15.86 10.46 -19.95
C PRO A 567 17.20 11.04 -20.43
N HIS A 568 17.21 12.13 -21.22
CA HIS A 568 18.46 12.79 -21.60
C HIS A 568 19.02 13.63 -20.45
N ARG A 569 18.14 14.21 -19.63
CA ARG A 569 18.54 15.05 -18.48
C ARG A 569 18.79 14.20 -17.23
N TYR A 570 18.02 13.13 -17.04
CA TYR A 570 18.13 12.22 -15.90
C TYR A 570 18.31 10.78 -16.40
N PRO A 571 19.49 10.44 -16.94
CA PRO A 571 19.75 9.13 -17.57
C PRO A 571 19.76 7.95 -16.60
N THR A 572 19.81 8.21 -15.29
CA THR A 572 19.72 7.19 -14.24
C THR A 572 18.33 7.07 -13.64
N TYR A 573 17.34 7.79 -14.18
CA TYR A 573 15.95 7.66 -13.76
C TYR A 573 15.31 6.49 -14.51
N ASP A 574 15.20 5.35 -13.82
CA ASP A 574 14.58 4.13 -14.29
C ASP A 574 13.51 3.63 -13.30
N GLU A 575 12.82 2.56 -13.66
CA GLU A 575 11.79 1.95 -12.82
C GLU A 575 12.34 1.41 -11.48
N SER A 576 13.58 0.92 -11.45
CA SER A 576 14.22 0.45 -10.20
C SER A 576 14.45 1.61 -9.23
N LEU A 577 14.89 2.76 -9.71
CA LEU A 577 15.01 3.97 -8.90
C LEU A 577 13.63 4.46 -8.40
N LEU A 578 12.60 4.35 -9.24
CA LEU A 578 11.23 4.71 -8.85
C LEU A 578 10.69 3.83 -7.73
N GLU A 579 10.93 2.53 -7.82
CA GLU A 579 10.60 1.59 -6.76
C GLU A 579 11.38 1.92 -5.47
N ALA A 580 12.67 2.24 -5.58
CA ALA A 580 13.49 2.64 -4.45
C ALA A 580 12.98 3.91 -3.75
N PHE A 581 12.57 4.96 -4.49
CA PHE A 581 11.99 6.17 -3.90
C PHE A 581 10.71 5.90 -3.11
N ARG A 582 9.84 5.03 -3.65
CA ARG A 582 8.63 4.61 -2.93
C ARG A 582 9.01 3.85 -1.67
N ARG A 583 9.90 2.87 -1.80
CA ARG A 583 10.29 1.98 -0.71
C ARG A 583 11.01 2.71 0.42
N GLU A 584 11.91 3.63 0.08
CA GLU A 584 12.59 4.51 1.05
C GLU A 584 11.58 5.32 1.85
N THR A 585 10.63 5.97 1.17
CA THR A 585 9.59 6.78 1.84
C THR A 585 8.71 5.94 2.76
N GLU A 586 8.31 4.74 2.31
CA GLU A 586 7.55 3.80 3.13
C GLU A 586 8.34 3.34 4.36
N LEU A 587 9.60 2.96 4.18
CA LEU A 587 10.47 2.52 5.28
C LEU A 587 10.73 3.64 6.29
N PHE A 588 10.94 4.86 5.82
CA PHE A 588 11.11 6.03 6.68
C PHE A 588 9.89 6.26 7.56
N VAL A 589 8.68 6.31 6.97
CA VAL A 589 7.43 6.48 7.75
C VAL A 589 7.17 5.27 8.66
N ALA A 590 7.44 4.05 8.20
CA ALA A 590 7.34 2.86 9.03
C ALA A 590 8.25 2.94 10.26
N SER A 591 9.49 3.42 10.10
CA SER A 591 10.43 3.60 11.21
C SER A 591 9.91 4.62 12.23
N THR A 592 9.34 5.73 11.77
CA THR A 592 8.75 6.75 12.65
C THR A 592 7.62 6.17 13.50
N LEU A 593 6.73 5.37 12.88
CA LEU A 593 5.61 4.73 13.57
C LEU A 593 6.06 3.63 14.54
N HIS A 594 6.96 2.75 14.11
CA HIS A 594 7.41 1.62 14.92
C HIS A 594 8.24 2.03 16.13
N GLU A 595 9.03 3.08 15.99
CA GLU A 595 9.92 3.57 17.04
C GLU A 595 9.29 4.69 17.88
N ASP A 596 8.01 5.01 17.66
CA ASP A 596 7.27 6.08 18.35
C ASP A 596 8.01 7.42 18.29
N ARG A 597 8.59 7.74 17.11
CA ARG A 597 9.33 8.98 16.88
C ARG A 597 8.35 10.14 16.67
N SER A 598 8.85 11.37 16.82
CA SER A 598 8.02 12.55 16.64
C SER A 598 7.56 12.68 15.19
N VAL A 599 6.27 12.93 14.98
CA VAL A 599 5.72 13.22 13.63
C VAL A 599 6.38 14.44 12.97
N VAL A 600 6.99 15.33 13.77
CA VAL A 600 7.73 16.49 13.27
C VAL A 600 8.99 16.07 12.52
N GLU A 601 9.60 14.92 12.86
CA GLU A 601 10.78 14.39 12.15
C GLU A 601 10.48 14.07 10.69
N LEU A 602 9.21 13.81 10.34
CA LEU A 602 8.81 13.65 8.93
C LEU A 602 9.05 14.91 8.08
N LEU A 603 9.27 16.08 8.70
CA LEU A 603 9.49 17.36 8.03
C LEU A 603 10.97 17.77 7.96
N ASP A 604 11.80 17.35 8.92
CA ASP A 604 13.16 17.87 9.10
C ASP A 604 14.26 16.83 9.37
N ALA A 605 13.95 15.54 9.30
CA ALA A 605 14.96 14.48 9.43
C ALA A 605 16.11 14.63 8.42
N ASP A 606 17.33 14.37 8.87
CA ASP A 606 18.57 14.37 8.08
C ASP A 606 19.06 12.95 7.72
N TYR A 607 18.19 11.96 7.90
CA TYR A 607 18.40 10.54 7.61
C TYR A 607 17.21 9.98 6.80
N THR A 608 17.42 8.85 6.12
CA THR A 608 16.37 8.08 5.43
C THR A 608 16.42 6.60 5.79
#